data_AF-A0A7L2XS14-F1
#
_entry.id   AF-A0A7L2XS14-F1
#
_cell.length_a   1.000
_cell.length_b   1.000
_cell.length_c   1.000
_cell.angle_alpha   90.00
_cell.angle_beta   90.00
_cell.angle_gamma   90.00
#
_symmetry.space_group_name_H-M   'P 1'
#
loop_
_entity.id
_entity.type
_entity.pdbx_description
1 polymer ?
#
loop_
_entity_poly.entity_id
_entity_poly.type
_entity_poly.pdbx_seq_one_letter_code
_entity_poly.pdbx_strand_id
1 'polypeptide(L)'
;QEALAWVGHFPPGSLYGRLCQLLALALGDRDTLGTAALLAESLSVTARHQLLALVHAATRKKAKAAAADVSEQLQSLSLQEQDPSQDPSQDPSHSHS
;
A
#
# COMPACT_ATOMS: atom_id res chain seq x y z
N GLN A 1 -12.57 -25.47 -3.77
CA GLN A 1 -12.55 -24.04 -3.40
C GLN A 1 -11.14 -23.46 -3.29
N GLU A 2 -10.09 -24.24 -2.98
CA GLU A 2 -8.72 -23.71 -2.79
C GLU A 2 -8.07 -23.07 -4.02
N ALA A 3 -8.38 -23.53 -5.25
CA ALA A 3 -7.81 -22.97 -6.47
C ALA A 3 -8.13 -21.47 -6.66
N LEU A 4 -9.29 -21.01 -6.18
CA LEU A 4 -9.70 -19.60 -6.26
C LEU A 4 -8.84 -18.70 -5.36
N ALA A 5 -8.43 -19.20 -4.19
CA ALA A 5 -7.61 -18.45 -3.25
C ALA A 5 -6.24 -18.11 -3.83
N TRP A 6 -5.67 -19.02 -4.63
CA TRP A 6 -4.39 -18.82 -5.31
C TRP A 6 -4.49 -17.83 -6.46
N VAL A 7 -5.59 -17.84 -7.20
CA VAL A 7 -5.86 -16.92 -8.31
C VAL A 7 -6.12 -15.49 -7.81
N GLY A 8 -6.50 -15.32 -6.55
CA GLY A 8 -6.60 -14.01 -5.90
C GLY A 8 -5.27 -13.27 -5.72
N HIS A 9 -4.15 -13.99 -5.63
CA HIS A 9 -2.85 -13.46 -5.19
C HIS A 9 -1.99 -12.84 -6.32
N PHE A 10 -2.62 -12.11 -7.25
CA PHE A 10 -1.96 -11.23 -8.24
C PHE A 10 -1.48 -11.83 -9.59
N PRO A 11 -2.30 -12.58 -10.34
CA PRO A 11 -2.00 -12.80 -11.75
C PRO A 11 -2.19 -11.50 -12.57
N PRO A 12 -1.35 -11.20 -13.58
CA PRO A 12 -1.61 -10.14 -14.55
C PRO A 12 -2.99 -10.37 -15.17
N GLY A 13 -3.78 -9.32 -15.40
CA GLY A 13 -5.22 -9.47 -15.66
C GLY A 13 -5.63 -10.40 -16.78
N SER A 14 -4.85 -10.44 -17.86
CA SER A 14 -5.08 -11.37 -18.95
C SER A 14 -4.93 -12.85 -18.56
N LEU A 15 -4.08 -13.16 -17.56
CA LEU A 15 -3.86 -14.50 -17.03
C LEU A 15 -4.99 -14.92 -16.07
N TYR A 16 -5.50 -14.00 -15.25
CA TYR A 16 -6.64 -14.26 -14.36
C TYR A 16 -7.86 -14.76 -15.13
N GLY A 17 -8.25 -14.04 -16.20
CA GLY A 17 -9.41 -14.42 -17.02
C GLY A 17 -9.26 -15.80 -17.65
N ARG A 18 -8.07 -16.13 -18.15
CA ARG A 18 -7.80 -17.46 -18.74
C ARG A 18 -7.83 -18.58 -17.69
N LEU A 19 -7.33 -18.33 -16.48
CA LEU A 19 -7.40 -19.29 -15.38
C LEU A 19 -8.85 -19.55 -14.95
N CYS A 20 -9.67 -18.50 -14.83
CA CYS A 20 -11.09 -18.65 -14.53
C CYS A 20 -11.83 -19.46 -15.60
N GLN A 21 -11.52 -19.25 -16.88
CA GLN A 21 -12.09 -20.03 -17.98
C GLN A 21 -11.66 -21.50 -17.94
N LEU A 22 -10.37 -21.79 -17.67
CA LEU A 22 -9.88 -23.16 -17.53
C LEU A 22 -10.53 -23.88 -16.33
N LEU A 23 -10.69 -23.18 -15.20
CA LEU A 23 -11.39 -23.69 -14.03
C LEU A 23 -12.88 -23.95 -14.32
N ALA A 24 -13.54 -23.05 -15.07
CA ALA A 24 -14.93 -23.22 -15.49
C ALA A 24 -15.10 -24.46 -16.38
N LEU A 25 -14.18 -24.67 -17.32
CA LEU A 25 -14.15 -25.87 -18.17
C LEU A 25 -13.90 -27.15 -17.37
N ALA A 26 -13.06 -27.09 -16.33
CA ALA A 26 -12.77 -28.22 -15.47
C ALA A 26 -13.92 -28.57 -14.51
N LEU A 27 -14.69 -27.57 -14.05
CA LEU A 27 -15.89 -27.78 -13.22
C LEU A 27 -17.06 -28.33 -14.06
N GLY A 28 -17.29 -27.73 -15.23
CA GLY A 28 -18.36 -28.13 -16.15
C GLY A 28 -19.75 -28.18 -15.49
N ASP A 29 -20.61 -29.07 -15.99
CA ASP A 29 -22.00 -29.22 -15.52
C ASP A 29 -22.13 -29.73 -14.08
N ARG A 30 -21.03 -30.17 -13.45
CA ARG A 30 -21.03 -30.65 -12.07
C ARG A 30 -21.25 -29.53 -11.06
N ASP A 31 -20.91 -28.30 -11.45
CA ASP A 31 -21.14 -27.08 -10.67
C ASP A 31 -21.40 -25.91 -11.62
N THR A 32 -22.64 -25.86 -12.14
CA THR A 32 -23.08 -24.83 -13.09
C THR A 32 -23.03 -23.43 -12.50
N LEU A 33 -23.29 -23.30 -11.19
CA LEU A 33 -23.29 -22.01 -10.50
C LEU A 33 -21.85 -21.50 -10.28
N GLY A 34 -20.93 -22.37 -9.86
CA GLY A 34 -19.50 -22.07 -9.80
C GLY A 34 -18.90 -21.76 -11.16
N THR A 35 -19.32 -22.50 -12.20
CA THR A 35 -18.91 -22.26 -13.59
C THR A 35 -19.37 -20.89 -14.10
N ALA A 36 -20.64 -20.52 -13.88
CA ALA A 36 -21.16 -19.21 -14.26
C ALA A 36 -20.43 -18.07 -13.52
N ALA A 37 -20.15 -18.25 -12.23
CA ALA A 37 -19.39 -17.28 -11.44
C ALA A 37 -17.95 -17.10 -11.98
N LEU A 38 -17.27 -18.20 -12.29
CA LEU A 38 -15.93 -18.17 -12.90
C LEU A 38 -15.93 -17.46 -14.27
N LEU A 39 -16.95 -17.69 -15.09
CA LEU A 39 -17.08 -17.00 -16.38
C LEU A 39 -17.31 -15.50 -16.19
N ALA A 40 -18.17 -15.09 -15.25
CA ALA A 40 -18.39 -13.69 -14.92
C ALA A 40 -17.10 -13.01 -14.39
N GLU A 41 -16.35 -13.71 -13.54
CA GLU A 41 -15.04 -13.27 -13.05
C GLU A 41 -14.02 -13.11 -14.20
N SER A 42 -14.07 -13.99 -15.21
CA SER A 42 -13.17 -13.93 -16.38
C SER A 42 -13.39 -12.70 -17.26
N LEU A 43 -14.60 -12.13 -17.24
CA LEU A 43 -14.96 -10.91 -17.97
C LEU A 43 -14.73 -9.65 -17.14
N SER A 44 -14.73 -9.78 -15.81
CA SER A 44 -14.59 -8.67 -14.86
C SER A 44 -13.12 -8.27 -14.58
N VAL A 45 -12.19 -8.74 -15.42
CA VAL A 45 -10.74 -8.48 -15.29
C VAL A 45 -10.43 -7.00 -15.17
N THR A 46 -11.01 -6.15 -16.03
CA THR A 46 -10.75 -4.70 -16.03
C THR A 46 -11.25 -4.04 -14.74
N ALA A 47 -12.46 -4.37 -14.29
CA ALA A 47 -13.03 -3.84 -13.05
C ALA A 47 -12.18 -4.25 -11.82
N ARG A 48 -11.74 -5.52 -11.78
CA ARG A 48 -10.82 -6.01 -10.74
C ARG A 48 -9.48 -5.26 -10.75
N HIS A 49 -8.93 -4.97 -11.93
CA HIS A 49 -7.69 -4.18 -12.05
C HIS A 49 -7.86 -2.77 -11.50
N GLN A 50 -8.95 -2.10 -11.85
CA GLN A 50 -9.24 -0.75 -11.37
C GLN A 50 -9.40 -0.73 -9.85
N LEU A 51 -10.18 -1.67 -9.29
CA LEU A 51 -10.35 -1.78 -7.84
C LEU A 51 -9.02 -2.05 -7.12
N LEU A 52 -8.20 -2.97 -7.62
CA LEU A 52 -6.89 -3.24 -7.04
C LEU A 52 -5.96 -2.03 -7.10
N ALA A 53 -5.96 -1.28 -8.21
CA ALA A 53 -5.18 -0.06 -8.33
C ALA A 53 -5.63 1.01 -7.31
N LEU A 54 -6.94 1.19 -7.14
CA LEU A 54 -7.50 2.11 -6.15
C LEU A 54 -7.12 1.70 -4.72
N VAL A 55 -7.24 0.41 -4.39
CA VAL A 55 -6.84 -0.12 -3.08
C VAL A 55 -5.34 0.09 -2.87
N HIS A 56 -4.50 -0.24 -3.84
CA HIS A 56 -3.06 -0.01 -3.73
C HIS A 56 -2.69 1.45 -3.51
N ALA A 57 -3.34 2.36 -4.25
CA ALA A 57 -3.13 3.80 -4.09
C ALA A 57 -3.55 4.28 -2.69
N ALA A 58 -4.72 3.83 -2.21
CA ALA A 58 -5.21 4.16 -0.88
C ALA A 58 -4.28 3.64 0.23
N THR A 59 -3.82 2.39 0.13
CA THR A 59 -2.90 1.77 1.10
C THR A 59 -1.55 2.47 1.10
N ARG A 60 -0.99 2.80 -0.08
CA ARG A 60 0.25 3.57 -0.20
C ARG A 60 0.11 4.96 0.42
N LYS A 61 -1.01 5.66 0.18
CA LYS A 61 -1.27 6.98 0.77
C LYS A 61 -1.32 6.91 2.30
N LYS A 62 -2.01 5.91 2.86
CA LYS A 62 -2.08 5.67 4.31
C LYS A 62 -0.70 5.35 4.89
N ALA A 63 0.06 4.47 4.24
CA ALA A 63 1.42 4.12 4.68
C ALA A 63 2.36 5.34 4.67
N LYS A 64 2.29 6.19 3.63
CA LYS A 64 3.07 7.43 3.57
C LYS A 64 2.66 8.43 4.65
N ALA A 65 1.36 8.56 4.93
CA ALA A 65 0.87 9.43 6.00
C ALA A 65 1.35 8.94 7.37
N ALA A 66 1.28 7.64 7.65
CA ALA A 66 1.80 7.06 8.88
C ALA A 66 3.33 7.23 9.01
N ALA A 67 4.07 7.04 7.92
CA ALA A 67 5.52 7.27 7.93
C ALA A 67 5.89 8.74 8.16
N ALA A 68 5.11 9.68 7.62
CA ALA A 68 5.30 11.12 7.87
C ALA A 68 5.03 11.48 9.33
N ASP A 69 3.95 10.95 9.91
CA ASP A 69 3.60 11.14 11.33
C ASP A 69 4.68 10.61 12.28
N VAL A 70 5.19 9.40 12.00
CA VAL A 70 6.32 8.82 12.73
C VAL A 70 7.60 9.65 12.58
N SER A 71 7.87 10.18 11.38
CA SER A 71 9.03 11.06 11.15
C SER A 71 8.95 12.35 11.95
N GLU A 72 7.75 12.94 12.05
CA GLU A 72 7.52 14.18 12.82
C GLU A 72 7.70 13.94 14.32
N GLN A 73 7.19 12.82 14.84
CA GLN A 73 7.43 12.41 16.23
C GLN A 73 8.91 12.18 16.53
N LEU A 74 9.64 11.51 15.64
CA LEU A 74 11.08 11.30 15.82
C LEU A 74 11.88 12.61 15.75
N GLN A 75 11.47 13.55 14.91
CA GLN A 75 12.10 14.87 14.82
C GLN A 75 11.82 15.74 16.05
N SER A 76 10.62 15.65 16.63
CA SER A 76 10.28 16.28 17.92
C SER A 76 11.09 15.72 19.10
N LEU A 77 11.41 14.43 19.06
CA LEU A 77 12.26 13.76 20.05
C LEU A 77 13.77 13.96 19.80
N SER A 78 14.15 14.56 18.68
CA SER A 78 15.55 14.84 18.37
C SER A 78 16.03 15.98 19.27
N LEU A 79 16.83 15.64 20.29
CA LEU A 79 17.54 16.63 21.10
C LEU A 79 18.46 17.41 20.18
N GLN A 80 18.15 18.69 19.96
CA GLN A 80 19.08 19.64 19.35
C GLN A 80 20.33 19.64 20.24
N GLU A 81 21.42 19.04 19.77
CA GLU A 81 22.73 19.16 20.43
C GLU A 81 23.02 20.67 20.51
N GLN A 82 22.76 21.27 21.67
CA GLN A 82 23.34 22.57 21.98
C GLN A 82 24.83 22.32 22.02
N ASP A 83 25.49 22.80 20.98
CA ASP A 83 26.94 22.91 20.89
C ASP A 83 27.44 23.47 22.24
N PRO A 84 28.18 22.69 23.06
CA PRO A 84 28.66 23.13 24.37
C PRO A 84 29.79 24.17 24.27
N SER A 85 29.93 24.83 23.12
CA SER A 85 30.94 25.84 22.83
C SER A 85 30.57 27.24 23.34
N GLN A 86 29.45 27.42 24.05
CA GLN A 86 29.07 28.70 24.63
C GLN A 86 28.72 28.60 26.11
N ASP A 87 29.75 28.70 26.95
CA ASP A 87 29.68 29.35 28.27
C ASP A 87 31.11 29.65 28.77
N PRO A 88 31.35 30.60 29.70
CA PRO A 88 30.85 31.96 29.85
C PRO A 88 32.04 32.95 29.97
N SER A 89 31.78 34.24 30.17
CA SER A 89 32.74 35.28 30.62
C SER A 89 33.37 36.13 29.52
N GLN A 90 32.75 37.28 29.24
CA GLN A 90 33.41 38.59 29.34
C GLN A 90 32.35 39.69 29.17
N ASP A 91 31.94 40.28 30.30
CA ASP A 91 31.77 41.73 30.32
C ASP A 91 33.14 42.35 29.98
N PRO A 92 33.19 43.38 29.13
CA PRO A 92 33.15 44.70 29.71
C PRO A 92 32.24 45.67 28.96
N SER A 93 31.60 46.49 29.78
CA SER A 93 31.04 47.80 29.46
C SER A 93 31.89 48.56 28.45
N HIS A 94 31.27 49.16 27.43
CA HIS A 94 31.68 50.49 26.95
C HIS A 94 30.50 51.17 26.23
N SER A 95 29.99 52.19 26.93
CA SER A 95 29.22 53.31 26.42
C SER A 95 30.00 54.11 25.36
N HIS A 96 29.29 55.05 24.72
CA HIS A 96 29.69 56.12 23.77
C HIS A 96 29.30 55.81 22.33
N SER A 97 28.68 56.71 21.56
CA SER A 97 28.06 58.03 21.79
C SER A 97 27.25 58.34 20.53
#